data_AF-A0A1A8UQV8-F1
#
_entry.id   AF-A0A1A8UQV8-F1
#
_cell.length_a   1.000
_cell.length_b   1.000
_cell.length_c   1.000
_cell.angle_alpha   90.00
_cell.angle_beta   90.00
_cell.angle_gamma   90.00
#
_symmetry.space_group_name_H-M   'P 1'
#
loop_
_entity.id
_entity.type
_entity.pdbx_description
1 polymer ?
#
loop_
_entity_poly.entity_id
_entity_poly.type
_entity_poly.pdbx_seq_one_letter_code
_entity_poly.pdbx_strand_id
1 'polypeptide(L)'
;LKKFEKEYQSLRESQLQQEDPIGQFQRENRRLQEASMRLEQENDDLAHELFTSKIALRNDLDQAEDKADVLNKELLSTKQRLVETEEEKRRHEEETAQLKEVFRRELEKAEQEIKKTTAIISEYKQICSQLSTRLEKQQAATKEELDIVRNKVMGCERCKDLFSTLGSLQASSPGGERTSNQPLDEEKDGLTDQLRQLELELAQTKLQLVEAKCRIQELEHQRGVLMTEIQAAKNSWFSKTLGSLKSSASSSSSSSSQTLSSPRDGPA
;
A
#
# COMPACT_ATOMS: atom_id res chain seq x y z
N LEU A 1 35.44 -114.20 7.48
CA LEU A 1 35.07 -112.80 7.76
C LEU A 1 36.08 -112.12 8.67
N LYS A 2 36.22 -112.50 9.95
CA LYS A 2 37.18 -111.91 10.91
C LYS A 2 38.66 -111.90 10.45
N LYS A 3 39.10 -112.92 9.70
CA LYS A 3 40.48 -113.00 9.17
C LYS A 3 40.74 -111.95 8.09
N PHE A 4 39.81 -111.78 7.15
CA PHE A 4 39.88 -110.76 6.10
C PHE A 4 39.75 -109.34 6.65
N GLU A 5 38.95 -109.15 7.70
CA GLU A 5 38.84 -107.87 8.42
C GLU A 5 40.17 -107.49 9.09
N LYS A 6 40.82 -108.46 9.72
CA LYS A 6 42.14 -108.28 10.34
C LYS A 6 43.26 -108.06 9.31
N GLU A 7 43.21 -108.77 8.19
CA GLU A 7 44.13 -108.58 7.06
C GLU A 7 43.91 -107.21 6.38
N TYR A 8 42.66 -106.74 6.25
CA TYR A 8 42.34 -105.42 5.73
C TYR A 8 42.81 -104.30 6.67
N GLN A 9 42.61 -104.46 7.98
CA GLN A 9 43.12 -103.54 9.00
C GLN A 9 44.65 -103.49 8.98
N SER A 10 45.32 -104.64 8.95
CA SER A 10 46.78 -104.72 8.88
C SER A 10 47.35 -104.14 7.58
N LEU A 11 46.68 -104.36 6.44
CA LEU A 11 47.07 -103.76 5.17
C LEU A 11 46.88 -102.24 5.17
N ARG A 12 45.80 -101.74 5.77
CA ARG A 12 45.54 -100.31 5.92
C ARG A 12 46.54 -99.64 6.86
N GLU A 13 46.88 -100.28 7.98
CA GLU A 13 47.92 -99.83 8.91
C GLU A 13 49.31 -99.85 8.27
N SER A 14 49.62 -100.90 7.51
CA SER A 14 50.87 -100.98 6.74
C SER A 14 50.94 -99.95 5.61
N GLN A 15 49.81 -99.62 4.97
CA GLN A 15 49.73 -98.55 3.97
C GLN A 15 49.91 -97.17 4.60
N LEU A 16 49.32 -96.92 5.77
CA LEU A 16 49.55 -95.70 6.55
C LEU A 16 51.00 -95.57 7.03
N GLN A 17 51.65 -96.68 7.39
CA GLN A 17 53.07 -96.70 7.76
C GLN A 17 54.02 -96.57 6.56
N GLN A 18 53.55 -96.87 5.34
CA GLN A 18 54.28 -96.64 4.08
C GLN A 18 54.05 -95.25 3.48
N GLU A 19 53.05 -94.49 3.92
CA GLU A 19 52.88 -93.11 3.47
C GLU A 19 54.07 -92.28 3.93
N ASP A 20 54.76 -91.66 2.97
CA ASP A 20 55.90 -90.78 3.22
C ASP A 20 55.48 -89.64 4.17
N PRO A 21 55.98 -89.63 5.42
CA PRO A 21 55.63 -88.59 6.41
C PRO A 21 55.96 -87.20 5.90
N ILE A 22 57.03 -87.07 5.11
CA ILE A 22 57.45 -85.80 4.50
C ILE A 22 56.39 -85.33 3.49
N GLY A 23 55.88 -86.22 2.64
CA GLY A 23 54.82 -85.93 1.68
C GLY A 23 53.48 -85.52 2.30
N GLN A 24 53.14 -86.00 3.50
CA GLN A 24 51.96 -85.52 4.24
C GLN A 24 52.19 -84.09 4.79
N PHE A 25 53.32 -83.85 5.46
CA PHE A 25 53.65 -82.53 5.98
C PHE A 25 53.76 -81.47 4.88
N GLN A 26 54.28 -81.82 3.71
CA GLN A 26 54.34 -80.91 2.56
C GLN A 26 52.94 -80.53 2.03
N ARG A 27 52.00 -81.48 2.00
CA ARG A 27 50.61 -81.21 1.60
C ARG A 27 49.90 -80.30 2.60
N GLU A 28 50.07 -80.57 3.89
CA GLU A 28 49.47 -79.73 4.93
C GLU A 28 50.09 -78.34 4.97
N ASN A 29 51.41 -78.22 4.82
CA ASN A 29 52.09 -76.93 4.74
C ASN A 29 51.60 -76.12 3.53
N ARG A 30 51.44 -76.75 2.36
CA ARG A 30 50.83 -76.10 1.19
C ARG A 30 49.42 -75.60 1.47
N ARG A 31 48.58 -76.43 2.11
CA ARG A 31 47.21 -76.04 2.48
C ARG A 31 47.18 -74.86 3.44
N LEU A 32 48.06 -74.86 4.44
CA LEU A 32 48.18 -73.75 5.40
C LEU A 32 48.69 -72.47 4.73
N GLN A 33 49.64 -72.58 3.80
CA GLN A 33 50.12 -71.46 2.98
C GLN A 33 48.99 -70.87 2.13
N GLU A 34 48.20 -71.72 1.45
CA GLU A 34 47.04 -71.29 0.66
C GLU A 34 45.98 -70.59 1.54
N ALA A 35 45.72 -71.12 2.74
CA ALA A 35 44.81 -70.50 3.70
C ALA A 35 45.34 -69.15 4.24
N SER A 36 46.65 -69.05 4.52
CA SER A 36 47.28 -67.80 4.95
C SER A 36 47.17 -66.73 3.88
N MET A 37 47.51 -67.05 2.63
CA MET A 37 47.40 -66.12 1.50
C MET A 37 45.96 -65.63 1.31
N ARG A 38 44.97 -66.51 1.47
CA ARG A 38 43.56 -66.13 1.38
C ARG A 38 43.15 -65.19 2.52
N LEU A 39 43.55 -65.49 3.75
CA LEU A 39 43.24 -64.65 4.91
C LEU A 39 43.94 -63.30 4.83
N GLU A 40 45.17 -63.25 4.31
CA GLU A 40 45.89 -62.02 4.03
C GLU A 40 45.13 -61.16 3.01
N GLN A 41 44.68 -61.76 1.90
CA GLN A 41 43.87 -61.06 0.91
C GLN A 41 42.55 -60.55 1.48
N GLU A 42 41.81 -61.38 2.22
CA GLU A 42 40.56 -60.96 2.87
C GLU A 42 40.82 -59.83 3.89
N ASN A 43 41.95 -59.84 4.59
CA ASN A 43 42.34 -58.77 5.50
C ASN A 43 42.62 -57.46 4.76
N ASP A 44 43.38 -57.52 3.66
CA ASP A 44 43.70 -56.36 2.82
C ASP A 44 42.43 -55.75 2.21
N ASP A 45 41.51 -56.59 1.71
CA ASP A 45 40.22 -56.15 1.17
C ASP A 45 39.38 -55.44 2.24
N LEU A 46 39.26 -56.04 3.44
CA LEU A 46 38.55 -55.42 4.57
C LEU A 46 39.20 -54.11 5.03
N ALA A 47 40.54 -54.05 5.03
CA ALA A 47 41.26 -52.83 5.39
C ALA A 47 41.00 -51.70 4.37
N HIS A 48 40.99 -52.04 3.07
CA HIS A 48 40.66 -51.09 2.00
C HIS A 48 39.20 -50.62 2.07
N GLU A 49 38.24 -51.51 2.28
CA GLU A 49 36.82 -51.15 2.45
C GLU A 49 36.63 -50.24 3.66
N LEU A 50 37.22 -50.58 4.81
CA LEU A 50 37.15 -49.78 6.03
C LEU A 50 37.75 -48.39 5.81
N PHE A 51 38.92 -48.32 5.17
CA PHE A 51 39.57 -47.06 4.86
C PHE A 51 38.71 -46.18 3.94
N THR A 52 38.14 -46.77 2.89
CA THR A 52 37.28 -46.08 1.93
C THR A 52 36.00 -45.57 2.59
N SER A 53 35.34 -46.42 3.37
CA SER A 53 34.14 -46.06 4.14
C SER A 53 34.43 -44.95 5.14
N LYS A 54 35.57 -45.00 5.84
CA LYS A 54 36.00 -43.97 6.78
C LYS A 54 36.23 -42.61 6.12
N ILE A 55 36.80 -42.59 4.91
CA ILE A 55 36.97 -41.35 4.14
C ILE A 55 35.60 -40.80 3.74
N ALA A 56 34.71 -41.66 3.21
CA ALA A 56 33.37 -41.25 2.80
C ALA A 56 32.58 -40.63 3.97
N LEU A 57 32.57 -41.29 5.13
CA LEU A 57 31.87 -40.81 6.32
C LEU A 57 32.44 -39.48 6.84
N ARG A 58 33.74 -39.25 6.73
CA ARG A 58 34.33 -37.94 7.07
C ARG A 58 33.89 -36.85 6.11
N ASN A 59 33.91 -37.12 4.82
CA ASN A 59 33.43 -36.16 3.82
C ASN A 59 31.96 -35.83 4.03
N ASP A 60 31.14 -36.83 4.37
CA ASP A 60 29.71 -36.63 4.66
C ASP A 60 29.51 -35.81 5.95
N LEU A 61 30.34 -36.04 6.98
CA LEU A 61 30.33 -35.27 8.21
C LEU A 61 30.72 -33.81 7.96
N ASP A 62 31.83 -33.57 7.27
CA ASP A 62 32.31 -32.23 6.91
C ASP A 62 31.22 -31.48 6.11
N GLN A 63 30.58 -32.17 5.14
CA GLN A 63 29.48 -31.58 4.38
C GLN A 63 28.25 -31.27 5.23
N ALA A 64 27.93 -32.11 6.21
CA ALA A 64 26.82 -31.88 7.13
C ALA A 64 27.09 -30.68 8.06
N GLU A 65 28.33 -30.54 8.53
CA GLU A 65 28.79 -29.40 9.34
C GLU A 65 28.71 -28.09 8.54
N ASP A 66 29.24 -28.06 7.32
CA ASP A 66 29.14 -26.89 6.43
C ASP A 66 27.68 -26.48 6.17
N LYS A 67 26.79 -27.46 5.94
CA LYS A 67 25.36 -27.19 5.76
C LYS A 67 24.72 -26.62 7.01
N ALA A 68 25.06 -27.14 8.19
CA ALA A 68 24.55 -26.63 9.46
C ALA A 68 24.98 -25.17 9.68
N ASP A 69 26.23 -24.84 9.36
CA ASP A 69 26.76 -23.48 9.46
C ASP A 69 26.07 -22.51 8.49
N VAL A 70 25.82 -22.92 7.25
CA VAL A 70 25.07 -22.13 6.26
C VAL A 70 23.65 -21.88 6.75
N LEU A 71 22.93 -22.93 7.18
CA LEU A 71 21.57 -22.81 7.68
C LEU A 71 21.49 -21.91 8.92
N ASN A 72 22.48 -21.99 9.82
CA ASN A 72 22.53 -21.13 11.00
C ASN A 72 22.72 -19.65 10.62
N LYS A 73 23.57 -19.35 9.64
CA LYS A 73 23.75 -17.99 9.11
C LYS A 73 22.48 -17.46 8.46
N GLU A 74 21.82 -18.27 7.63
CA GLU A 74 20.55 -17.91 6.99
C GLU A 74 19.42 -17.69 7.99
N LEU A 75 19.35 -18.53 9.04
CA LEU A 75 18.40 -18.38 10.13
C LEU A 75 18.59 -17.05 10.86
N LEU A 76 19.83 -16.69 11.18
CA LEU A 76 20.16 -15.42 11.82
C LEU A 76 19.80 -14.23 10.92
N SER A 77 20.16 -14.28 9.63
CA SER A 77 19.79 -13.24 8.66
C SER A 77 18.27 -13.08 8.54
N THR A 78 17.53 -14.19 8.52
CA THR A 78 16.07 -14.17 8.41
C THR A 78 15.43 -13.64 9.69
N LYS A 79 15.94 -13.99 10.87
CA LYS A 79 15.49 -13.43 12.15
C LYS A 79 15.71 -11.91 12.21
N GLN A 80 16.88 -11.44 11.78
CA GLN A 80 17.17 -10.01 11.75
C GLN A 80 16.19 -9.25 10.84
N ARG A 81 15.96 -9.77 9.62
CA ARG A 81 15.01 -9.18 8.68
C ARG A 81 13.57 -9.18 9.20
N LEU A 82 13.18 -10.23 9.93
CA LEU A 82 11.88 -10.31 10.58
C LEU A 82 11.71 -9.18 11.60
N VAL A 83 12.69 -8.98 12.49
CA VAL A 83 12.67 -7.91 13.49
C VAL A 83 12.56 -6.54 12.82
N GLU A 84 13.38 -6.27 11.80
CA GLU A 84 13.34 -5.01 11.03
C GLU A 84 11.95 -4.77 10.41
N THR A 85 11.35 -5.82 9.82
CA THR A 85 10.01 -5.75 9.22
C THR A 85 8.92 -5.51 10.27
N GLU A 86 9.03 -6.14 11.44
CA GLU A 86 8.10 -5.94 12.56
C GLU A 86 8.18 -4.52 13.11
N GLU A 87 9.39 -3.95 13.23
CA GLU A 87 9.59 -2.57 13.64
C GLU A 87 9.03 -1.56 12.62
N GLU A 88 9.24 -1.79 11.33
CA GLU A 88 8.66 -0.98 10.25
C GLU A 88 7.13 -1.04 10.27
N LYS A 89 6.56 -2.24 10.42
CA LYS A 89 5.11 -2.41 10.57
C LYS A 89 4.59 -1.61 11.77
N ARG A 90 5.26 -1.70 12.93
CA ARG A 90 4.90 -0.94 14.14
C ARG A 90 4.94 0.57 13.88
N ARG A 91 5.97 1.07 13.20
CA ARG A 91 6.07 2.49 12.81
C ARG A 91 4.90 2.91 11.93
N HIS A 92 4.56 2.13 10.90
CA HIS A 92 3.42 2.44 10.02
C HIS A 92 2.06 2.37 10.73
N GLU A 93 1.89 1.47 11.70
CA GLU A 93 0.68 1.41 12.53
C GLU A 93 0.54 2.68 13.39
N GLU A 94 1.63 3.19 13.96
CA GLU A 94 1.66 4.44 14.71
C GLU A 94 1.35 5.65 13.83
N GLU A 95 1.99 5.76 12.66
CA GLU A 95 1.71 6.82 11.68
C GLU A 95 0.24 6.79 11.23
N THR A 96 -0.30 5.60 10.97
CA THR A 96 -1.71 5.41 10.60
C THR A 96 -2.64 5.85 11.74
N ALA A 97 -2.31 5.51 12.99
CA ALA A 97 -3.09 5.92 14.14
C ALA A 97 -3.08 7.44 14.32
N GLN A 98 -1.92 8.08 14.19
CA GLN A 98 -1.79 9.54 14.24
C GLN A 98 -2.58 10.22 13.12
N LEU A 99 -2.50 9.71 11.90
CA LEU A 99 -3.23 10.25 10.75
C LEU A 99 -4.75 10.13 10.93
N LYS A 100 -5.23 8.98 11.40
CA LYS A 100 -6.66 8.78 11.74
C LYS A 100 -7.13 9.79 12.79
N GLU A 101 -6.30 10.03 13.80
CA GLU A 101 -6.62 10.97 14.86
C GLU A 101 -6.64 12.43 14.37
N VAL A 102 -5.73 12.83 13.47
CA VAL A 102 -5.78 14.14 12.82
C VAL A 102 -7.05 14.28 11.98
N PHE A 103 -7.37 13.29 11.14
CA PHE A 103 -8.60 13.30 10.36
C PHE A 103 -9.85 13.41 11.23
N ARG A 104 -9.92 12.67 12.34
CA ARG A 104 -11.03 12.74 13.30
C ARG A 104 -11.20 14.16 13.84
N ARG A 105 -10.11 14.80 14.29
CA ARG A 105 -10.17 16.17 14.81
C ARG A 105 -10.62 17.19 13.78
N GLU A 106 -10.11 17.10 12.55
CA GLU A 106 -10.50 18.02 11.48
C GLU A 106 -11.95 17.82 11.07
N LEU A 107 -12.45 16.58 11.06
CA LEU A 107 -13.87 16.29 10.83
C LEU A 107 -14.75 16.92 11.92
N GLU A 108 -14.40 16.73 13.20
CA GLU A 108 -15.13 17.32 14.32
C GLU A 108 -15.16 18.85 14.29
N LYS A 109 -14.04 19.49 13.92
CA LYS A 109 -13.98 20.94 13.72
C LYS A 109 -14.90 21.38 12.59
N ALA A 110 -14.86 20.73 11.44
CA ALA A 110 -15.72 21.04 10.31
C ALA A 110 -17.21 20.88 10.67
N GLU A 111 -17.56 19.82 11.38
CA GLU A 111 -18.93 19.61 11.88
C GLU A 111 -19.38 20.72 12.84
N GLN A 112 -18.49 21.19 13.73
CA GLN A 112 -18.79 22.30 14.63
C GLN A 112 -19.00 23.60 13.86
N GLU A 113 -18.18 23.90 12.87
CA GLU A 113 -18.35 25.08 12.01
C GLU A 113 -19.64 25.01 11.18
N ILE A 114 -20.00 23.84 10.65
CA ILE A 114 -21.28 23.63 9.98
C ILE A 114 -22.44 23.89 10.94
N LYS A 115 -22.36 23.41 12.19
CA LYS A 115 -23.41 23.67 13.20
C LYS A 115 -23.53 25.16 13.51
N LYS A 116 -22.42 25.88 13.70
CA LYS A 116 -22.40 27.33 13.94
C LYS A 116 -23.00 28.11 12.78
N THR A 117 -22.54 27.84 11.55
CA THR A 117 -23.05 28.51 10.34
C THR A 117 -24.53 28.22 10.12
N THR A 118 -24.97 26.98 10.35
CA THR A 118 -26.39 26.61 10.28
C THR A 118 -27.23 27.37 11.31
N ALA A 119 -26.74 27.51 12.55
CA ALA A 119 -27.41 28.28 13.60
C ALA A 119 -27.54 29.77 13.22
N ILE A 120 -26.45 30.38 12.73
CA ILE A 120 -26.45 31.77 12.24
C ILE A 120 -27.45 31.95 11.10
N ILE A 121 -27.49 31.03 10.14
CA ILE A 121 -28.45 31.09 9.01
C ILE A 121 -29.90 30.98 9.53
N SER A 122 -30.14 30.12 10.51
CA SER A 122 -31.44 29.97 11.18
C SER A 122 -31.88 31.29 11.84
N GLU A 123 -31.01 31.90 12.64
CA GLU A 123 -31.26 33.18 13.31
C GLU A 123 -31.51 34.31 12.32
N TYR A 124 -30.69 34.39 11.26
CA TYR A 124 -30.87 35.37 10.19
C TYR A 124 -32.24 35.24 9.52
N LYS A 125 -32.65 34.01 9.15
CA LYS A 125 -33.97 33.75 8.58
C LYS A 125 -35.10 34.15 9.54
N GLN A 126 -34.93 33.89 10.82
CA GLN A 126 -35.89 34.29 11.85
C GLN A 126 -36.03 35.82 11.93
N ILE A 127 -34.92 36.56 11.93
CA ILE A 127 -34.93 38.02 11.92
C ILE A 127 -35.62 38.55 10.67
N CYS A 128 -35.29 38.02 9.49
CA CYS A 128 -35.96 38.41 8.23
C CYS A 128 -37.47 38.17 8.30
N SER A 129 -37.91 37.01 8.78
CA SER A 129 -39.34 36.71 8.95
C SER A 129 -40.02 37.69 9.91
N GLN A 130 -39.39 38.00 11.04
CA GLN A 130 -39.91 38.96 12.02
C GLN A 130 -40.04 40.37 11.42
N LEU A 131 -39.03 40.82 10.68
CA LEU A 131 -39.03 42.13 10.01
C LEU A 131 -40.13 42.20 8.94
N SER A 132 -40.29 41.16 8.12
CA SER A 132 -41.38 41.07 7.13
C SER A 132 -42.75 41.17 7.79
N THR A 133 -43.00 40.38 8.85
CA THR A 133 -44.28 40.44 9.59
C THR A 133 -44.52 41.82 10.21
N ARG A 134 -43.47 42.47 10.75
CA ARG A 134 -43.60 43.81 11.33
C ARG A 134 -43.91 44.86 10.25
N LEU A 135 -43.26 44.76 9.09
CA LEU A 135 -43.50 45.64 7.95
C LEU A 135 -44.93 45.49 7.42
N GLU A 136 -45.41 44.27 7.23
CA GLU A 136 -46.80 43.99 6.81
C GLU A 136 -47.83 44.58 7.78
N LYS A 137 -47.60 44.41 9.10
CA LYS A 137 -48.46 45.00 10.14
C LYS A 137 -48.48 46.52 10.07
N GLN A 138 -47.32 47.16 9.89
CA GLN A 138 -47.23 48.62 9.76
C GLN A 138 -47.94 49.10 8.49
N GLN A 139 -47.70 48.45 7.34
CA GLN A 139 -48.38 48.79 6.08
C GLN A 139 -49.89 48.63 6.19
N ALA A 140 -50.38 47.57 6.84
CA ALA A 140 -51.81 47.37 7.08
C ALA A 140 -52.40 48.48 7.96
N ALA A 141 -51.72 48.84 9.06
CA ALA A 141 -52.15 49.91 9.95
C ALA A 141 -52.16 51.29 9.26
N THR A 142 -51.09 51.65 8.54
CA THR A 142 -51.04 52.90 7.77
C THR A 142 -52.12 52.95 6.68
N LYS A 143 -52.40 51.82 6.01
CA LYS A 143 -53.47 51.74 5.02
C LYS A 143 -54.84 51.97 5.67
N GLU A 144 -55.10 51.37 6.83
CA GLU A 144 -56.34 51.56 7.58
C GLU A 144 -56.51 53.03 8.04
N GLU A 145 -55.45 53.65 8.57
CA GLU A 145 -55.46 55.08 8.91
C GLU A 145 -55.73 55.97 7.70
N LEU A 146 -55.08 55.69 6.56
CA LEU A 146 -55.32 56.40 5.31
C LEU A 146 -56.75 56.22 4.81
N ASP A 147 -57.33 55.02 4.93
CA ASP A 147 -58.70 54.75 4.55
C ASP A 147 -59.69 55.48 5.49
N ILE A 148 -59.40 55.58 6.79
CA ILE A 148 -60.19 56.40 7.74
C ILE A 148 -60.15 57.88 7.34
N VAL A 149 -58.96 58.42 7.06
CA VAL A 149 -58.79 59.81 6.61
C VAL A 149 -59.54 60.03 5.30
N ARG A 150 -59.37 59.14 4.33
CA ARG A 150 -60.09 59.18 3.04
C ARG A 150 -61.60 59.21 3.26
N ASN A 151 -62.14 58.31 4.10
CA ASN A 151 -63.57 58.25 4.37
C ASN A 151 -64.09 59.55 5.01
N LYS A 152 -63.33 60.15 5.94
CA LYS A 152 -63.67 61.45 6.53
C LYS A 152 -63.65 62.59 5.50
N VAL A 153 -62.65 62.63 4.62
CA VAL A 153 -62.54 63.64 3.54
C VAL A 153 -63.70 63.50 2.55
N MET A 154 -64.02 62.27 2.14
CA MET A 154 -65.12 62.00 1.20
C MET A 154 -66.51 62.22 1.82
N GLY A 155 -66.64 62.18 3.15
CA GLY A 155 -67.86 62.53 3.89
C GLY A 155 -68.06 64.03 4.12
N CYS A 156 -67.11 64.88 3.72
CA CYS A 156 -67.21 66.33 3.85
C CYS A 156 -67.73 66.96 2.54
N GLU A 157 -68.91 67.59 2.60
CA GLU A 157 -69.58 68.27 1.48
C GLU A 157 -68.72 69.33 0.76
N ARG A 158 -67.73 69.95 1.43
CA ARG A 158 -66.83 70.96 0.81
C ARG A 158 -65.52 70.39 0.27
N CYS A 159 -65.11 69.20 0.72
CA CYS A 159 -63.80 68.64 0.40
C CYS A 159 -63.88 67.48 -0.61
N LYS A 160 -65.04 66.83 -0.74
CA LYS A 160 -65.24 65.65 -1.60
C LYS A 160 -64.93 65.91 -3.08
N ASP A 161 -65.19 67.12 -3.57
CA ASP A 161 -64.98 67.47 -4.99
C ASP A 161 -63.54 67.92 -5.30
N LEU A 162 -62.71 68.16 -4.26
CA LEU A 162 -61.31 68.59 -4.42
C LEU A 162 -60.33 67.41 -4.51
N PHE A 163 -60.75 66.21 -4.11
CA PHE A 163 -59.92 65.02 -4.06
C PHE A 163 -60.54 63.90 -4.90
N SER A 164 -59.72 63.24 -5.72
CA SER A 164 -60.10 62.02 -6.45
C SER A 164 -60.29 60.84 -5.49
N THR A 165 -61.08 59.83 -5.88
CA THR A 165 -61.23 58.53 -5.18
C THR A 165 -59.89 57.83 -4.91
N LEU A 166 -58.82 58.18 -5.64
CA LEU A 166 -57.46 57.68 -5.45
C LEU A 166 -56.59 58.54 -4.51
N GLY A 167 -57.14 59.62 -3.92
CA GLY A 167 -56.43 60.48 -2.96
C GLY A 167 -55.52 61.54 -3.58
N SER A 168 -55.55 61.75 -4.90
CA SER A 168 -54.82 62.82 -5.57
C SER A 168 -55.63 64.12 -5.64
N LEU A 169 -54.97 65.26 -5.42
CA LEU A 169 -55.53 66.61 -5.58
C LEU A 169 -55.76 66.90 -7.07
N GLN A 170 -56.99 67.25 -7.46
CA GLN A 170 -57.25 67.80 -8.79
C GLN A 170 -56.94 69.30 -8.79
N ALA A 171 -55.66 69.65 -8.91
CA ALA A 171 -55.24 71.01 -9.20
C ALA A 171 -54.74 71.10 -10.65
N SER A 172 -55.40 71.94 -11.45
CA SER A 172 -54.99 72.29 -12.81
C SER A 172 -53.93 73.40 -12.81
N SER A 173 -52.83 73.17 -13.55
CA SER A 173 -51.99 74.16 -14.26
C SER A 173 -50.90 74.94 -13.47
N PRO A 174 -50.01 75.72 -14.11
CA PRO A 174 -48.75 75.29 -14.75
C PRO A 174 -47.51 76.07 -14.23
N GLY A 175 -46.30 75.57 -14.56
CA GLY A 175 -45.10 76.40 -14.69
C GLY A 175 -44.39 76.84 -13.40
N GLY A 176 -43.11 76.49 -13.29
CA GLY A 176 -42.22 77.00 -12.26
C GLY A 176 -40.88 76.26 -12.27
N GLU A 177 -39.98 76.68 -13.16
CA GLU A 177 -38.55 76.44 -13.00
C GLU A 177 -38.12 76.86 -11.58
N ARG A 178 -37.53 75.91 -10.85
CA ARG A 178 -36.71 76.20 -9.68
C ARG A 178 -35.47 75.32 -9.73
N THR A 179 -34.39 75.95 -10.15
CA THR A 179 -33.02 75.56 -9.83
C THR A 179 -32.88 75.39 -8.31
N SER A 180 -32.38 74.25 -7.87
CA SER A 180 -31.87 74.05 -6.51
C SER A 180 -30.73 73.04 -6.58
N ASN A 181 -29.50 73.55 -6.66
CA ASN A 181 -28.28 72.80 -6.40
C ASN A 181 -28.20 72.43 -4.91
N GLN A 182 -27.73 71.21 -4.66
CA GLN A 182 -27.21 70.62 -3.41
C GLN A 182 -28.21 70.40 -2.26
N PRO A 183 -28.43 69.13 -1.83
CA PRO A 183 -27.38 68.24 -1.29
C PRO A 183 -27.36 66.80 -1.88
N LEU A 184 -28.05 66.55 -2.99
CA LEU A 184 -28.20 65.20 -3.59
C LEU A 184 -26.95 64.66 -4.31
N ASP A 185 -25.97 65.51 -4.60
CA ASP A 185 -24.77 65.14 -5.39
C ASP A 185 -23.74 64.38 -4.55
N GLU A 186 -23.56 64.74 -3.27
CA GLU A 186 -22.61 64.07 -2.37
C GLU A 186 -23.04 62.63 -2.02
N GLU A 187 -24.35 62.40 -1.86
CA GLU A 187 -24.89 61.08 -1.52
C GLU A 187 -24.85 60.14 -2.74
N LYS A 188 -25.07 60.69 -3.94
CA LYS A 188 -24.90 59.97 -5.21
C LYS A 188 -23.44 59.65 -5.47
N ASP A 189 -22.52 60.60 -5.29
CA ASP A 189 -21.08 60.35 -5.43
C ASP A 189 -20.59 59.31 -4.41
N GLY A 190 -21.06 59.36 -3.16
CA GLY A 190 -20.75 58.36 -2.14
C GLY A 190 -21.26 56.95 -2.48
N LEU A 191 -22.46 56.82 -3.07
CA LEU A 191 -22.96 55.54 -3.58
C LEU A 191 -22.16 55.04 -4.78
N THR A 192 -21.69 55.95 -5.64
CA THR A 192 -20.88 55.62 -6.82
C THR A 192 -19.50 55.11 -6.42
N ASP A 193 -18.89 55.72 -5.39
CA ASP A 193 -17.63 55.26 -4.81
C ASP A 193 -17.76 53.91 -4.10
N GLN A 194 -18.86 53.66 -3.38
CA GLN A 194 -19.14 52.35 -2.79
C GLN A 194 -19.32 51.27 -3.85
N LEU A 195 -20.01 51.59 -4.96
CA LEU A 195 -20.17 50.67 -6.09
C LEU A 195 -18.80 50.31 -6.69
N ARG A 196 -17.94 51.30 -6.91
CA ARG A 196 -16.58 51.10 -7.42
C ARG A 196 -15.72 50.27 -6.47
N GLN A 197 -15.84 50.49 -5.17
CA GLN A 197 -15.14 49.73 -4.14
C GLN A 197 -15.58 48.25 -4.15
N LEU A 198 -16.89 48.00 -4.21
CA LEU A 198 -17.45 46.65 -4.30
C LEU A 198 -17.05 45.94 -5.60
N GLU A 199 -16.98 46.67 -6.72
CA GLU A 199 -16.49 46.13 -7.99
C GLU A 199 -15.01 45.71 -7.89
N LEU A 200 -14.19 46.51 -7.18
CA LEU A 200 -12.77 46.23 -6.99
C LEU A 200 -12.57 45.01 -6.08
N GLU A 201 -13.31 44.92 -4.97
CA GLU A 201 -13.31 43.76 -4.08
C GLU A 201 -13.79 42.49 -4.78
N LEU A 202 -14.82 42.60 -5.63
CA LEU A 202 -15.30 41.50 -6.45
C LEU A 202 -14.23 41.04 -7.45
N ALA A 203 -13.52 41.97 -8.11
CA ALA A 203 -12.44 41.65 -9.01
C ALA A 203 -11.28 40.95 -8.29
N GLN A 204 -10.91 41.44 -7.10
CA GLN A 204 -9.86 40.84 -6.28
C GLN A 204 -10.24 39.44 -5.79
N THR A 205 -11.48 39.23 -5.36
CA THR A 205 -11.97 37.91 -4.92
C THR A 205 -12.04 36.93 -6.10
N LYS A 206 -12.44 37.41 -7.29
CA LYS A 206 -12.42 36.61 -8.52
C LYS A 206 -11.00 36.19 -8.89
N LEU A 207 -10.02 37.09 -8.75
CA LEU A 207 -8.61 36.77 -9.01
C LEU A 207 -8.12 35.68 -8.05
N GLN A 208 -8.36 35.84 -6.74
CA GLN A 208 -8.00 34.83 -5.74
C GLN A 208 -8.65 33.47 -6.00
N LEU A 209 -9.91 33.46 -6.46
CA LEU A 209 -10.59 32.23 -6.84
C LEU A 209 -9.92 31.54 -8.03
N VAL A 210 -9.50 32.30 -9.05
CA VAL A 210 -8.78 31.75 -10.21
C VAL A 210 -7.42 31.20 -9.79
N GLU A 211 -6.67 31.93 -8.96
CA GLU A 211 -5.38 31.49 -8.42
C GLU A 211 -5.52 30.19 -7.61
N ALA A 212 -6.53 30.12 -6.75
CA ALA A 212 -6.84 28.91 -5.98
C ALA A 212 -7.20 27.73 -6.88
N LYS A 213 -8.01 27.95 -7.93
CA LYS A 213 -8.35 26.90 -8.90
C LYS A 213 -7.13 26.41 -9.67
N CYS A 214 -6.26 27.31 -10.13
CA CYS A 214 -5.01 26.93 -10.78
C CYS A 214 -4.10 26.14 -9.83
N ARG A 215 -4.03 26.52 -8.56
CA ARG A 215 -3.27 25.80 -7.53
C ARG A 215 -3.81 24.37 -7.33
N ILE A 216 -5.13 24.21 -7.30
CA ILE A 216 -5.77 22.88 -7.18
C ILE A 216 -5.45 22.03 -8.41
N GLN A 217 -5.60 22.59 -9.63
CA GLN A 217 -5.26 21.88 -10.86
C GLN A 217 -3.80 21.40 -10.90
N GLU A 218 -2.87 22.26 -10.46
CA GLU A 218 -1.45 21.90 -10.37
C GLU A 218 -1.23 20.73 -9.40
N LEU A 219 -1.85 20.78 -8.22
CA LEU A 219 -1.76 19.70 -7.23
C LEU A 219 -2.40 18.39 -7.72
N GLU A 220 -3.51 18.47 -8.43
CA GLU A 220 -4.15 17.31 -9.07
C GLU A 220 -3.26 16.69 -10.14
N HIS A 221 -2.58 17.51 -10.93
CA HIS A 221 -1.60 17.05 -11.92
C HIS A 221 -0.42 16.36 -11.22
N GLN A 222 0.18 16.99 -10.21
CA GLN A 222 1.28 16.40 -9.43
C GLN A 222 0.87 15.06 -8.79
N ARG A 223 -0.35 14.97 -8.22
CA ARG A 223 -0.90 13.71 -7.71
C ARG A 223 -1.02 12.67 -8.81
N GLY A 224 -1.48 13.05 -10.00
CA GLY A 224 -1.60 12.16 -11.16
C GLY A 224 -0.24 11.61 -11.62
N VAL A 225 0.79 12.46 -11.64
CA VAL A 225 2.16 12.06 -11.96
C VAL A 225 2.69 11.08 -10.91
N LEU A 226 2.60 11.41 -9.62
CA LEU A 226 3.04 10.53 -8.53
C LEU A 226 2.30 9.18 -8.53
N MET A 227 0.99 9.15 -8.81
CA MET A 227 0.24 7.90 -8.94
C MET A 227 0.72 7.06 -10.13
N THR A 228 1.08 7.70 -11.25
CA THR A 228 1.64 7.01 -12.42
C THR A 228 3.01 6.45 -12.10
N GLU A 229 3.85 7.19 -11.37
CA GLU A 229 5.15 6.74 -10.89
C GLU A 229 5.05 5.56 -9.92
N ILE A 230 4.14 5.62 -8.93
CA ILE A 230 3.86 4.50 -8.01
C ILE A 230 3.41 3.26 -8.80
N GLN A 231 2.53 3.44 -9.78
CA GLN A 231 2.04 2.32 -10.60
C GLN A 231 3.15 1.75 -11.49
N ALA A 232 4.01 2.60 -12.06
CA ALA A 232 5.18 2.18 -12.82
C ALA A 232 6.21 1.46 -11.95
N ALA A 233 6.48 1.96 -10.73
CA ALA A 233 7.35 1.32 -9.75
C ALA A 233 6.79 -0.03 -9.30
N LYS A 234 5.47 -0.13 -9.07
CA LYS A 234 4.77 -1.37 -8.75
C LYS A 234 4.86 -2.38 -9.88
N ASN A 235 4.61 -1.96 -11.12
CA ASN A 235 4.71 -2.83 -12.29
C ASN A 235 6.15 -3.27 -12.56
N SER A 236 7.13 -2.39 -12.35
CA SER A 236 8.57 -2.68 -12.46
C SER A 236 9.05 -3.65 -11.38
N TRP A 237 8.66 -3.44 -10.12
CA TRP A 237 8.96 -4.34 -9.01
C TRP A 237 8.30 -5.70 -9.22
N PHE A 238 7.01 -5.72 -9.56
CA PHE A 238 6.24 -6.97 -9.68
C PHE A 238 6.72 -7.80 -10.87
N SER A 239 7.01 -7.17 -12.02
CA SER A 239 7.56 -7.87 -13.18
C SER A 239 8.99 -8.36 -12.97
N LYS A 240 9.85 -7.61 -12.29
CA LYS A 240 11.24 -8.02 -12.00
C LYS A 240 11.34 -9.10 -10.92
N THR A 241 10.49 -9.04 -9.90
CA THR A 241 10.55 -10.00 -8.77
C THR A 241 9.84 -11.31 -9.08
N LEU A 242 8.66 -11.28 -9.71
CA LEU A 242 7.97 -12.52 -10.11
C LEU A 242 8.53 -13.12 -11.40
N GLY A 243 9.08 -12.29 -12.30
CA GLY A 243 9.79 -12.76 -13.50
C GLY A 243 11.04 -13.59 -13.15
N SER A 244 11.85 -13.14 -12.19
CA SER A 244 13.06 -13.86 -11.77
C SER A 244 12.78 -15.16 -11.00
N LEU A 245 11.64 -15.25 -10.30
CA LEU A 245 11.21 -16.51 -9.67
C LEU A 245 10.75 -17.54 -10.71
N LYS A 246 10.11 -17.10 -11.81
CA LYS A 246 9.66 -18.01 -12.87
C LYS A 246 10.77 -18.50 -13.79
N SER A 247 11.81 -17.70 -14.06
CA SER A 247 12.98 -18.15 -14.84
C SER A 247 13.87 -19.11 -14.06
N SER A 248 13.87 -19.04 -12.72
CA SER A 248 14.63 -19.96 -11.84
C SER A 248 13.95 -21.33 -11.66
N ALA A 249 12.64 -21.44 -11.95
CA ALA A 249 11.90 -22.71 -11.90
C ALA A 249 11.83 -23.43 -13.27
N SER A 250 12.27 -22.78 -14.36
CA SER A 250 12.28 -23.37 -15.71
C SER A 250 13.69 -23.76 -16.21
N SER A 251 14.74 -23.56 -15.42
CA SER A 251 16.12 -23.92 -15.80
C SER A 251 16.60 -25.28 -15.27
N SER A 252 15.75 -26.07 -14.60
CA SER A 252 16.12 -27.39 -14.06
C SER A 252 15.67 -28.59 -14.91
N SER A 253 15.36 -28.41 -16.20
CA SER A 253 15.00 -29.53 -17.09
C SER A 253 15.56 -29.41 -18.50
N SER A 254 16.90 -29.40 -18.64
CA SER A 254 17.60 -30.00 -19.79
C SER A 254 19.10 -29.82 -19.64
N SER A 255 19.78 -30.79 -19.03
CA SER A 255 21.22 -31.01 -19.23
C SER A 255 21.49 -32.51 -19.10
N SER A 256 21.16 -33.23 -20.17
CA SER A 256 21.76 -34.52 -20.47
C SER A 256 22.55 -34.38 -21.76
N SER A 257 23.84 -34.64 -21.65
CA SER A 257 24.75 -35.05 -22.72
C SER A 257 25.09 -33.99 -23.76
N GLN A 258 26.29 -33.39 -23.64
CA GLN A 258 27.21 -33.40 -24.77
C GLN A 258 28.67 -33.25 -24.35
N THR A 259 29.45 -34.04 -25.07
CA THR A 259 30.86 -34.39 -24.95
C THR A 259 31.81 -33.25 -25.31
N LEU A 260 33.00 -33.29 -24.69
CA LEU A 260 34.22 -32.57 -25.06
C LEU A 260 34.43 -32.46 -26.59
N SER A 261 34.79 -31.26 -27.06
CA SER A 261 35.61 -31.07 -28.27
C SER A 261 36.36 -29.74 -28.20
N SER A 262 37.67 -29.81 -28.46
CA SER A 262 38.69 -28.75 -28.38
C SER A 262 38.42 -27.49 -29.23
N PRO A 263 39.08 -26.36 -28.91
CA PRO A 263 39.07 -25.16 -29.72
C PRO A 263 40.05 -25.28 -30.89
N ARG A 264 39.66 -24.78 -32.06
CA ARG A 264 40.60 -24.55 -33.17
C ARG A 264 40.30 -23.20 -33.83
N ASP A 265 41.41 -22.55 -34.15
CA ASP A 265 41.58 -21.16 -34.55
C ASP A 265 40.83 -20.70 -35.80
N GLY A 266 40.47 -19.41 -35.79
CA GLY A 266 40.92 -18.49 -36.84
C GLY A 266 39.92 -18.07 -37.93
N PRO A 267 40.03 -16.83 -38.47
CA PRO A 267 38.95 -16.11 -39.15
C PRO A 267 39.06 -16.05 -40.67
N ALA A 268 37.94 -15.79 -41.34
CA ALA A 268 37.82 -15.06 -42.61
C ALA A 268 36.38 -14.54 -42.77
#